data_AF-A0A0M0ELI5-F1
#
_entry.id   AF-A0A0M0ELI5-F1
#
_cell.length_a   1.000
_cell.length_b   1.000
_cell.length_c   1.000
_cell.angle_alpha   90.00
_cell.angle_beta   90.00
_cell.angle_gamma   90.00
#
_symmetry.space_group_name_H-M   'P 1'
#
loop_
_entity.id
_entity.type
_entity.pdbx_description
1 polymer ?
#
loop_
_entity_poly.entity_id
_entity_poly.type
_entity_poly.pdbx_seq_one_letter_code
_entity_poly.pdbx_strand_id
1 'polypeptide(L)'
;MIADLAVTTPVGGILFACLPLSNVRQHIVRGFPASTHIGLQVGVGLFIADLGLRSGRLVVTDIDGDIAFGNLRSPVVVVIFLSLLLIAALVATRVRGAMLLSIMAVTVAGLFIQTAPGHFMTVPPARVVALPHIPTAYFIAFDTTVFFP
;
A
#
# COMPACT_ATOMS: atom_id res chain seq x y z
N MET A 1 10.08 22.14 16.51
CA MET A 1 9.41 20.93 15.98
C MET A 1 9.91 20.54 14.59
N ILE A 2 9.95 21.47 13.62
CA ILE A 2 10.44 21.18 12.25
C ILE A 2 11.97 20.96 12.20
N ALA A 3 12.73 21.73 12.99
CA ALA A 3 14.19 21.59 13.08
C ALA A 3 14.66 20.23 13.66
N ASP A 4 13.89 19.63 14.57
CA ASP A 4 14.20 18.34 15.19
C ASP A 4 14.01 17.17 14.20
N LEU A 5 12.99 17.28 13.33
CA LEU A 5 12.73 16.30 12.27
C LEU A 5 13.82 16.32 11.19
N ALA A 6 14.33 17.51 10.86
CA ALA A 6 15.34 17.71 9.82
C ALA A 6 16.72 17.12 10.19
N VAL A 7 17.08 17.07 11.48
CA VAL A 7 18.31 16.44 11.95
C VAL A 7 18.13 14.93 12.09
N THR A 8 16.99 14.47 12.60
CA THR A 8 16.77 13.05 12.92
C THR A 8 16.66 12.17 11.66
N THR A 9 16.09 12.69 10.56
CA THR A 9 15.88 11.91 9.32
C THR A 9 17.19 11.55 8.58
N PRO A 10 18.12 12.49 8.29
CA PRO A 10 19.39 12.16 7.66
C PRO A 10 20.33 11.41 8.61
N VAL A 11 20.36 11.76 9.90
CA VAL A 11 21.16 11.04 10.91
C VAL A 11 20.66 9.59 11.04
N GLY A 12 19.35 9.37 11.07
CA GLY A 12 18.74 8.04 11.07
C GLY A 12 19.01 7.26 9.78
N GLY A 13 18.99 7.92 8.61
CA GLY A 13 19.33 7.31 7.33
C GLY A 13 20.80 6.89 7.24
N ILE A 14 21.72 7.74 7.68
CA ILE A 14 23.15 7.43 7.77
C ILE A 14 23.38 6.29 8.77
N LEU A 15 22.69 6.31 9.91
CA LEU A 15 22.79 5.25 10.91
C LEU A 15 22.24 3.92 10.36
N PHE A 16 21.10 3.92 9.68
CA PHE A 16 20.51 2.73 9.06
C PHE A 16 21.39 2.16 7.92
N ALA A 17 22.07 3.02 7.17
CA ALA A 17 23.04 2.60 6.15
C ALA A 17 24.33 2.02 6.75
N CYS A 18 24.81 2.58 7.87
CA CYS A 18 26.03 2.12 8.56
C CYS A 18 25.82 0.87 9.42
N LEU A 19 24.63 0.68 10.01
CA LEU A 19 24.27 -0.46 10.85
C LEU A 19 24.52 -1.85 10.22
N PRO A 20 24.18 -2.12 8.94
CA PRO A 20 24.45 -3.42 8.32
C PRO A 20 25.94 -3.68 8.02
N LEU A 21 26.79 -2.64 8.00
CA LEU A 21 28.25 -2.77 7.88
C LEU A 21 28.89 -3.25 9.20
N SER A 22 28.21 -3.03 10.32
CA SER A 22 28.57 -3.58 11.62
C SER A 22 27.96 -4.97 11.80
N ASN A 23 28.71 -5.94 12.35
CA ASN A 23 28.23 -7.31 12.64
C ASN A 23 27.06 -7.37 13.65
N VAL A 24 26.60 -6.21 14.14
CA VAL A 24 25.41 -5.98 14.96
C VAL A 24 24.16 -6.65 14.37
N ARG A 25 24.00 -6.70 13.03
CA ARG A 25 22.86 -7.40 12.39
C ARG A 25 22.72 -8.85 12.86
N GLN A 26 23.84 -9.57 13.03
CA GLN A 26 23.81 -10.99 13.38
C GLN A 26 23.48 -11.22 14.86
N HIS A 27 23.88 -10.30 15.75
CA HIS A 27 23.54 -10.35 17.16
C HIS A 27 22.07 -10.03 17.42
N ILE A 28 21.52 -9.05 16.70
CA ILE A 28 20.09 -8.68 16.80
C ILE A 28 19.22 -9.86 16.33
N VAL A 29 19.52 -10.44 15.15
CA VAL A 29 18.73 -11.55 14.60
C VAL A 29 18.77 -12.80 15.49
N ARG A 30 19.88 -13.07 16.20
CA ARG A 30 19.96 -14.18 17.18
C ARG A 30 19.15 -13.91 18.45
N GLY A 31 18.87 -12.66 18.79
CA GLY A 31 18.10 -12.27 19.96
C GLY A 31 16.58 -12.34 19.76
N PHE A 32 16.09 -12.32 18.51
CA PHE A 32 14.67 -12.43 18.22
C PHE A 32 14.24 -13.91 18.15
N PRO A 33 13.36 -14.38 19.06
CA PRO A 33 12.83 -15.73 18.96
C PRO A 33 11.92 -15.86 17.73
N ALA A 34 11.86 -17.05 17.14
CA ALA A 34 11.06 -17.31 15.94
C ALA A 34 9.58 -16.96 16.10
N SER A 35 9.04 -17.04 17.34
CA SER A 35 7.67 -16.65 17.67
C SER A 35 7.37 -15.17 17.40
N THR A 36 8.32 -14.27 17.65
CA THR A 36 8.16 -12.83 17.38
C THR A 36 8.13 -12.54 15.88
N HIS A 37 8.94 -13.24 15.09
CA HIS A 37 8.93 -13.12 13.63
C HIS A 37 7.61 -13.58 13.02
N ILE A 38 7.08 -14.72 13.50
CA ILE A 38 5.78 -15.24 13.05
C ILE A 38 4.65 -14.28 13.44
N GLY A 39 4.66 -13.78 14.68
CA GLY A 39 3.67 -12.79 15.15
C GLY A 39 3.68 -11.52 14.32
N LEU A 40 4.86 -10.97 13.99
CA LEU A 40 5.01 -9.79 13.13
C LEU A 40 4.47 -10.06 11.72
N GLN A 41 4.78 -11.22 11.13
CA GLN A 41 4.31 -11.58 9.79
C GLN A 41 2.78 -11.71 9.74
N VAL A 42 2.18 -12.38 10.74
CA VAL A 42 0.72 -12.53 10.84
C VAL A 42 0.05 -11.17 11.08
N GLY A 43 0.63 -10.32 11.93
CA GLY A 43 0.12 -8.98 12.21
C GLY A 43 0.08 -8.09 10.97
N VAL A 44 1.17 -8.04 10.20
CA VAL A 44 1.23 -7.27 8.95
C VAL A 44 0.26 -7.84 7.90
N GLY A 45 0.13 -9.16 7.81
CA GLY A 45 -0.82 -9.81 6.90
C GLY A 45 -2.28 -9.48 7.22
N LEU A 46 -2.66 -9.56 8.50
CA LEU A 46 -4.01 -9.24 8.96
C LEU A 46 -4.33 -7.74 8.77
N PHE A 47 -3.35 -6.86 9.01
CA PHE A 47 -3.49 -5.43 8.80
C PHE A 47 -3.73 -5.08 7.32
N ILE A 48 -2.96 -5.67 6.39
CA ILE A 48 -3.14 -5.44 4.96
C ILE A 48 -4.49 -6.00 4.48
N ALA A 49 -4.96 -7.12 5.03
CA ALA A 49 -6.26 -7.67 4.72
C ALA A 49 -7.40 -6.73 5.14
N ASP A 50 -7.35 -6.18 6.36
CA ASP A 50 -8.31 -5.18 6.84
C ASP A 50 -8.28 -3.89 6.00
N LEU A 51 -7.08 -3.40 5.67
CA LEU A 51 -6.91 -2.23 4.81
C LEU A 51 -7.55 -2.44 3.42
N GLY A 52 -7.42 -3.64 2.85
CA GLY A 52 -8.04 -4.01 1.58
C GLY A 52 -9.57 -4.07 1.66
N LEU A 53 -10.12 -4.68 2.72
CA LEU A 53 -11.56 -4.78 2.95
C LEU A 53 -12.23 -3.41 3.13
N ARG A 54 -11.57 -2.48 3.84
CA ARG A 54 -12.03 -1.09 4.05
C ARG A 54 -11.91 -0.26 2.78
N SER A 55 -10.75 -0.32 2.12
CA SER A 55 -10.50 0.39 0.86
C SER A 55 -11.49 -0.02 -0.23
N GLY A 56 -11.92 -1.29 -0.20
CA GLY A 56 -12.92 -1.81 -1.11
C GLY A 56 -14.38 -1.69 -0.65
N ARG A 57 -14.63 -0.99 0.47
CA ARG A 57 -15.98 -0.81 1.02
C ARG A 57 -16.74 -2.12 1.27
N LEU A 58 -16.04 -3.26 1.37
CA LEU A 58 -16.62 -4.57 1.72
C LEU A 58 -16.97 -4.61 3.21
N VAL A 59 -16.10 -4.00 4.02
CA VAL A 59 -16.30 -3.80 5.45
C VAL A 59 -16.31 -2.31 5.71
N VAL A 60 -17.41 -1.82 6.29
CA VAL A 60 -17.57 -0.43 6.72
C VAL A 60 -17.69 -0.45 8.23
N THR A 61 -16.81 0.27 8.91
CA THR A 61 -16.94 0.47 10.35
C THR A 61 -17.94 1.61 10.57
N ASP A 62 -19.04 1.32 11.25
CA ASP A 62 -19.96 2.38 11.67
C ASP A 62 -19.35 3.18 12.83
N ILE A 63 -19.92 4.35 13.11
CA ILE A 63 -19.41 5.32 14.09
C ILE A 63 -19.33 4.68 15.50
N ASP A 64 -20.16 3.68 15.78
CA ASP A 64 -20.20 2.91 17.03
C ASP A 64 -19.19 1.75 17.11
N GLY A 65 -18.32 1.58 16.10
CA GLY A 65 -17.30 0.54 16.07
C GLY A 65 -17.80 -0.83 15.62
N ASP A 66 -19.06 -0.93 15.19
CA ASP A 66 -19.62 -2.18 14.67
C ASP A 66 -19.13 -2.47 13.24
N ILE A 67 -18.86 -3.75 12.99
CA ILE A 67 -18.28 -4.22 11.75
C ILE A 67 -19.42 -4.54 10.78
N ALA A 68 -19.86 -3.55 10.00
CA ALA A 68 -20.95 -3.73 9.05
C ALA A 68 -20.44 -4.17 7.67
N PHE A 69 -21.18 -5.07 7.03
CA PHE A 69 -20.96 -5.34 5.61
C PHE A 69 -21.42 -4.15 4.77
N GLY A 70 -20.58 -3.74 3.81
CA GLY A 70 -20.94 -2.69 2.88
C GLY A 70 -22.16 -3.06 2.02
N ASN A 71 -22.80 -2.05 1.43
CA ASN A 71 -23.99 -2.26 0.61
C ASN A 71 -23.68 -3.15 -0.61
N LEU A 72 -24.09 -4.43 -0.53
CA LEU A 72 -23.89 -5.46 -1.56
C LEU A 72 -24.58 -5.13 -2.89
N ARG A 73 -25.51 -4.18 -2.92
CA ARG A 73 -26.18 -3.71 -4.12
C ARG A 73 -25.38 -2.65 -4.88
N SER A 74 -24.31 -2.12 -4.28
CA SER A 74 -23.46 -1.16 -4.96
C SER A 74 -22.57 -1.87 -5.99
N PRO A 75 -22.49 -1.35 -7.24
CA PRO A 75 -21.63 -1.93 -8.27
C PRO A 75 -20.16 -2.07 -7.82
N VAL A 76 -19.67 -1.16 -6.97
CA VAL A 76 -18.29 -1.14 -6.46
C VAL A 76 -18.01 -2.38 -5.60
N VAL A 77 -18.90 -2.71 -4.66
CA VAL A 77 -18.72 -3.83 -3.73
C VAL A 77 -18.74 -5.16 -4.48
N VAL A 78 -19.61 -5.30 -5.49
CA VAL A 78 -19.69 -6.50 -6.33
C VAL A 78 -18.39 -6.72 -7.12
N VAL A 79 -17.85 -5.66 -7.73
CA VAL A 79 -16.59 -5.75 -8.49
C VAL A 79 -15.44 -6.16 -7.59
N ILE A 80 -15.36 -5.59 -6.39
CA ILE A 80 -14.27 -5.89 -5.46
C ILE A 80 -14.39 -7.32 -4.93
N PHE A 81 -15.60 -7.76 -4.57
CA PHE A 81 -15.83 -9.15 -4.18
C PHE A 81 -15.45 -10.13 -5.29
N LEU A 82 -15.85 -9.85 -6.54
CA LEU A 82 -15.50 -10.66 -7.71
C LEU A 82 -13.99 -10.66 -7.96
N SER A 83 -13.32 -9.50 -7.81
CA SER A 83 -11.86 -9.40 -7.95
C SER A 83 -11.11 -10.22 -6.89
N LEU A 84 -11.62 -10.23 -5.65
CA LEU A 84 -11.06 -10.99 -4.55
C LEU A 84 -11.21 -12.50 -4.78
N LEU A 85 -12.35 -12.92 -5.34
CA LEU A 85 -12.57 -14.31 -5.73
C LEU A 85 -11.68 -14.70 -6.92
N LEU A 86 -11.54 -13.82 -7.90
CA LEU A 86 -10.72 -14.03 -9.10
C LEU A 86 -9.24 -14.19 -8.75
N ILE A 87 -8.69 -13.30 -7.91
CA ILE A 87 -7.30 -13.41 -7.46
C ILE A 87 -7.08 -14.71 -6.66
N ALA A 88 -8.01 -15.08 -5.78
CA ALA A 88 -7.92 -16.31 -5.00
C ALA A 88 -7.91 -17.57 -5.91
N ALA A 89 -8.77 -17.61 -6.93
CA ALA A 89 -8.80 -18.70 -7.91
C ALA A 89 -7.52 -18.77 -8.77
N LEU A 90 -6.99 -17.63 -9.22
CA LEU A 90 -5.74 -17.57 -9.99
C LEU A 90 -4.51 -17.97 -9.16
N VAL A 91 -4.51 -17.65 -7.86
CA VAL A 91 -3.46 -18.06 -6.92
C VAL A 91 -3.56 -19.56 -6.65
N ALA A 92 -4.77 -20.11 -6.47
CA ALA A 92 -4.98 -21.54 -6.27
C ALA A 92 -4.54 -22.38 -7.48
N THR A 93 -4.71 -21.86 -8.69
CA THR A 93 -4.24 -22.48 -9.95
C THR A 93 -2.73 -22.31 -10.19
N ARG A 94 -2.00 -21.69 -9.25
CA ARG A 94 -0.53 -21.46 -9.28
C ARG A 94 -0.02 -20.84 -10.58
N VAL A 95 -0.80 -19.95 -11.18
CA VAL A 95 -0.38 -19.23 -12.39
C VAL A 95 0.71 -18.19 -12.02
N ARG A 96 1.86 -18.26 -12.70
CA ARG A 96 2.92 -17.24 -12.56
C ARG A 96 2.37 -15.90 -13.07
N GLY A 97 2.28 -14.90 -12.20
CA GLY A 97 1.70 -13.60 -12.53
C GLY A 97 0.20 -13.47 -12.23
N ALA A 98 -0.37 -14.35 -11.40
CA ALA A 98 -1.76 -14.29 -10.93
C ALA A 98 -2.21 -12.88 -10.48
N MET A 99 -1.38 -12.18 -9.68
CA MET A 99 -1.64 -10.80 -9.27
C MET A 99 -1.76 -9.84 -10.46
N LEU A 100 -0.82 -9.91 -11.39
CA LEU A 100 -0.75 -9.01 -12.54
C LEU A 100 -1.96 -9.22 -13.46
N LEU A 101 -2.28 -10.48 -13.77
CA LEU A 101 -3.45 -10.84 -14.57
C LEU A 101 -4.76 -10.42 -13.92
N SER A 102 -4.88 -10.60 -12.60
CA SER A 102 -6.07 -10.16 -11.86
C SER A 102 -6.22 -8.65 -11.91
N ILE A 103 -5.15 -7.87 -11.69
CA ILE A 103 -5.21 -6.40 -11.77
C ILE A 103 -5.65 -5.98 -13.17
N MET A 104 -5.05 -6.55 -14.22
CA MET A 104 -5.45 -6.25 -15.61
C MET A 104 -6.92 -6.58 -15.88
N ALA A 105 -7.38 -7.77 -15.47
CA ALA A 105 -8.77 -8.18 -15.65
C ALA A 105 -9.75 -7.26 -14.92
N VAL A 106 -9.40 -6.84 -13.70
CA VAL A 106 -10.22 -5.92 -12.90
C VAL A 106 -10.22 -4.51 -13.48
N THR A 107 -9.08 -4.02 -13.98
CA THR A 107 -9.02 -2.73 -14.68
C THR A 107 -9.89 -2.74 -15.93
N VAL A 108 -9.86 -3.81 -16.72
CA VAL A 108 -10.72 -3.96 -17.90
C VAL A 108 -12.20 -4.02 -17.49
N ALA A 109 -12.54 -4.80 -16.45
CA ALA A 109 -13.91 -4.87 -15.94
C ALA A 109 -14.42 -3.51 -15.42
N GLY A 110 -13.56 -2.73 -14.76
CA GLY A 110 -13.87 -1.38 -14.30
C GLY A 110 -14.04 -0.33 -15.41
N LEU A 111 -13.67 -0.66 -16.65
CA LEU A 111 -13.92 0.21 -17.82
C LEU A 111 -15.34 0.02 -18.36
N PHE A 112 -15.91 -1.18 -18.18
CA PHE A 112 -17.28 -1.49 -18.60
C PHE A 112 -18.33 -1.18 -17.52
N ILE A 113 -17.92 -1.13 -16.26
CA ILE A 113 -18.84 -0.94 -15.12
C ILE A 113 -18.93 0.54 -14.76
N GLN A 114 -20.13 1.09 -14.92
CA GLN A 114 -20.45 2.49 -14.64
C GLN A 114 -20.88 2.62 -13.16
N THR A 115 -20.22 3.49 -12.39
CA THR A 115 -20.62 3.72 -11.00
C THR A 115 -21.74 4.76 -10.87
N ALA A 116 -21.89 5.62 -11.88
CA ALA A 116 -22.92 6.66 -12.03
C ALA A 116 -23.06 7.02 -13.53
N PRO A 117 -24.20 7.57 -13.99
CA PRO A 117 -24.34 8.00 -15.38
C PRO A 117 -23.26 9.05 -15.72
N GLY A 118 -22.31 8.67 -16.59
CA GLY A 118 -21.19 9.51 -17.01
C GLY A 118 -19.87 9.33 -16.24
N HIS A 119 -19.81 8.51 -15.19
CA HIS A 119 -18.56 8.17 -14.48
C HIS A 119 -18.27 6.66 -14.51
N PHE A 120 -17.30 6.30 -15.35
CA PHE A 120 -16.69 4.97 -15.33
C PHE A 120 -15.85 4.80 -14.06
N MET A 121 -15.80 3.58 -13.52
CA MET A 121 -14.96 3.28 -12.35
C MET A 121 -13.47 3.43 -12.64
N THR A 122 -13.09 3.29 -13.90
CA THR A 122 -11.74 3.56 -14.38
C THR A 122 -11.81 4.63 -15.46
N VAL A 123 -11.21 5.78 -15.19
CA VAL A 123 -11.00 6.81 -16.20
C VAL A 123 -9.71 6.43 -16.93
N PRO A 124 -9.73 6.19 -18.25
CA PRO A 124 -8.50 5.91 -18.98
C PRO A 124 -7.55 7.11 -18.85
N PRO A 125 -6.26 6.89 -18.57
CA PRO A 125 -5.31 7.97 -18.37
C PRO A 125 -5.21 8.82 -19.64
N ALA A 126 -5.47 10.13 -19.51
CA ALA A 126 -5.45 11.08 -20.62
C ALA A 126 -4.05 11.28 -21.26
N ARG A 127 -2.99 10.69 -20.68
CA ARG A 127 -1.63 10.64 -21.24
C ARG A 127 -1.02 9.25 -21.03
N VAL A 128 -0.57 8.64 -22.12
CA VAL A 128 0.16 7.35 -22.16
C VAL A 128 1.49 7.44 -21.41
N VAL A 129 2.06 8.65 -21.31
CA VAL A 129 3.25 8.94 -20.52
C VAL A 129 2.88 10.03 -19.52
N ALA A 130 2.65 9.63 -18.27
CA ALA A 130 2.77 10.55 -17.16
C ALA A 130 4.27 10.87 -17.05
N LEU A 131 4.73 11.87 -17.81
CA LEU A 131 6.07 12.41 -17.62
C LEU A 131 6.12 12.84 -16.15
N PRO A 132 6.98 12.23 -15.32
CA PRO A 132 7.13 12.67 -13.95
C PRO A 132 7.49 14.14 -14.01
N HIS A 133 6.64 14.99 -13.46
CA HIS A 133 7.00 16.39 -13.28
C HIS A 133 8.16 16.39 -12.30
N ILE A 134 9.37 16.52 -12.82
CA ILE A 134 10.58 16.60 -12.02
C ILE A 134 10.40 17.87 -11.19
N PRO A 135 10.12 17.78 -9.89
CA PRO A 135 9.87 18.96 -9.11
C PRO A 135 11.25 19.54 -8.82
N THR A 136 11.67 20.48 -9.66
CA THR A 136 12.98 21.14 -9.59
C THR A 136 13.19 21.82 -8.23
N ALA A 137 12.10 22.08 -7.51
CA ALA A 137 12.08 22.57 -6.13
C ALA A 137 12.79 21.64 -5.12
N TYR A 138 12.87 20.32 -5.34
CA TYR A 138 13.51 19.40 -4.37
C TYR A 138 14.92 18.96 -4.76
N PHE A 139 15.39 19.32 -5.96
CA PHE A 139 16.65 18.80 -6.47
C PHE A 139 17.88 19.39 -5.72
N ILE A 140 17.72 20.56 -5.07
CA ILE A 140 18.76 21.24 -4.27
C ILE A 140 18.17 21.94 -3.02
N ALA A 141 16.95 21.60 -2.57
CA ALA A 141 16.37 22.17 -1.34
C ALA A 141 16.89 21.54 -0.04
N PHE A 142 18.20 21.25 0.02
CA PHE A 142 18.88 21.02 1.29
C PHE A 142 19.12 22.39 1.92
N ASP A 143 18.11 22.88 2.63
CA ASP A 143 18.21 24.12 3.38
C ASP A 143 19.13 23.91 4.60
N THR A 144 20.43 24.14 4.40
CA THR A 144 21.45 24.07 5.46
C THR A 144 21.47 25.31 6.35
N THR A 145 20.68 26.34 6.06
CA THR A 145 20.59 27.56 6.90
C THR A 145 19.90 27.28 8.23
N VAL A 146 19.14 26.19 8.31
CA VAL A 146 18.61 25.64 9.58
C VAL A 146 19.69 24.90 10.39
N PHE A 147 20.80 24.47 9.77
CA PHE A 147 21.84 23.64 10.40
C PHE A 147 23.01 24.44 11.00
N PHE A 148 23.37 25.59 10.43
CA PHE A 148 24.42 26.48 10.95
C PHE A 148 23.88 27.92 11.08
N PRO A 149 23.54 28.41 12.28
CA PRO A 149 23.22 29.82 12.50
C PRO A 149 24.45 30.73 12.29
#